data_AF-A0A2V8PXA6-F1
#
_entry.id   AF-A0A2V8PXA6-F1
#
_cell.length_a   1.000
_cell.length_b   1.000
_cell.length_c   1.000
_cell.angle_alpha   90.00
_cell.angle_beta   90.00
_cell.angle_gamma   90.00
#
_symmetry.space_group_name_H-M   'P 1'
#
loop_
_entity.id
_entity.type
_entity.pdbx_description
1 polymer ?
#
loop_
_entity_poly.entity_id
_entity_poly.type
_entity_poly.pdbx_seq_one_letter_code
_entity_poly.pdbx_strand_id
1 'polypeptide(L)'
;MHSPGIEPSAITVGAVNTYGTDSRADDTVATYSSRGPTRSFNKDDDGVRHIDNLIKPDIVAPGNKLIEAEADGNHLVTQNPSLDAGVSEIENRRMMYLSGTSMSTPVAAGAAALMLEANPTLTPNLIKALLMYSAQPLAGFNMLEQGAGEINIAGAVRLAELVRTDLNEFTVTGSPLLTVAEPPVAQTTIANHTFTWSRGIVLHHTYAVGVDLITKYQLIYSPGSLFGTGVITGDGTLMLDPEFFSPGVITGDQILTSDGVITGDGVAFLAANLLFHDLLSDGTLLGDGVITGDGVITGDGVITGDGVITGDLVATAQSAMMNGDDSSMMPATSDDGTDCLDY
;
A
#
# COMPACT_ATOMS: atom_id res chain seq x y z
N MET A 1 -11.84 -8.06 13.16
CA MET A 1 -12.25 -6.65 13.37
C MET A 1 -13.46 -6.52 14.27
N HIS A 2 -13.46 -5.53 15.16
CA HIS A 2 -14.57 -5.26 16.09
C HIS A 2 -15.53 -4.21 15.52
N SER A 3 -16.81 -4.33 15.86
CA SER A 3 -17.80 -3.26 15.65
C SER A 3 -17.58 -2.13 16.66
N PRO A 4 -17.68 -0.85 16.26
CA PRO A 4 -18.13 -0.32 14.97
C PRO A 4 -17.03 -0.17 13.89
N GLY A 5 -15.78 -0.58 14.15
CA GLY A 5 -14.67 -0.47 13.19
C GLY A 5 -14.77 -1.33 11.91
N ILE A 6 -15.84 -2.12 11.78
CA ILE A 6 -16.23 -2.81 10.54
C ILE A 6 -16.96 -1.88 9.55
N GLU A 7 -17.38 -0.70 9.99
CA GLU A 7 -18.12 0.25 9.19
C GLU A 7 -17.27 0.75 8.01
N PRO A 8 -17.73 0.60 6.75
CA PRO A 8 -16.91 0.96 5.59
C PRO A 8 -16.59 2.46 5.53
N SER A 9 -17.56 3.29 5.94
CA SER A 9 -17.44 4.75 5.93
C SER A 9 -16.52 5.30 7.02
N ALA A 10 -16.31 4.56 8.12
CA ALA A 10 -15.41 4.96 9.19
C ALA A 10 -13.94 4.83 8.77
N ILE A 11 -13.09 5.67 9.37
CA ILE A 11 -11.63 5.50 9.34
C ILE A 11 -11.28 4.56 10.50
N THR A 12 -10.96 3.31 10.16
CA THR A 12 -10.57 2.28 11.13
C THR A 12 -9.05 2.26 11.25
N VAL A 13 -8.57 2.38 12.49
CA VAL A 13 -7.15 2.57 12.79
C VAL A 13 -6.62 1.37 13.57
N GLY A 14 -5.58 0.71 13.04
CA GLY A 14 -4.81 -0.29 13.77
C GLY A 14 -3.63 0.33 14.54
N ALA A 15 -2.96 -0.47 15.36
CA ALA A 15 -1.87 -0.01 16.21
C ALA A 15 -0.49 -0.47 15.71
N VAL A 16 0.48 0.43 15.73
CA VAL A 16 1.90 0.10 15.55
C VAL A 16 2.68 0.27 16.84
N ASN A 17 3.77 -0.45 16.92
CA ASN A 17 4.81 -0.27 17.92
C ASN A 17 5.99 0.46 17.27
N THR A 18 6.27 1.65 17.77
CA THR A 18 7.38 2.50 17.30
C THR A 18 8.71 2.21 17.99
N TYR A 19 8.71 1.26 18.94
CA TYR A 19 9.86 0.92 19.80
C TYR A 19 10.47 2.11 20.57
N GLY A 20 9.78 3.25 20.60
CA GLY A 20 10.27 4.49 21.19
C GLY A 20 11.42 5.13 20.41
N THR A 21 11.58 4.81 19.12
CA THR A 21 12.58 5.44 18.26
C THR A 21 11.95 6.54 17.40
N ASP A 22 12.76 7.52 16.97
CA ASP A 22 12.34 8.54 16.00
C ASP A 22 12.33 8.00 14.56
N SER A 23 13.01 6.87 14.33
CA SER A 23 12.99 6.19 13.05
C SER A 23 11.67 5.46 12.89
N ARG A 24 11.16 5.43 11.66
CA ARG A 24 9.97 4.64 11.32
C ARG A 24 10.30 3.37 10.56
N ALA A 25 11.61 3.06 10.45
CA ALA A 25 12.08 1.92 9.67
C ALA A 25 11.96 0.60 10.46
N ASP A 26 11.94 0.67 11.79
CA ASP A 26 11.76 -0.46 12.70
C ASP A 26 10.33 -0.59 13.23
N ASP A 27 9.41 0.26 12.78
CA ASP A 27 8.00 0.23 13.19
C ASP A 27 7.33 -1.06 12.75
N THR A 28 6.56 -1.66 13.66
CA THR A 28 5.86 -2.94 13.41
C THR A 28 4.39 -2.84 13.81
N VAL A 29 3.51 -3.54 13.09
CA VAL A 29 2.11 -3.66 13.54
C VAL A 29 2.08 -4.41 14.87
N ALA A 30 1.45 -3.81 15.88
CA ALA A 30 1.41 -4.37 17.22
C ALA A 30 0.67 -5.71 17.23
N THR A 31 1.13 -6.68 18.03
CA THR A 31 0.60 -8.04 18.06
C THR A 31 -0.88 -8.13 18.45
N TYR A 32 -1.35 -7.17 19.26
CA TYR A 32 -2.76 -7.05 19.68
C TYR A 32 -3.62 -6.25 18.71
N SER A 33 -3.03 -5.63 17.67
CA SER A 33 -3.80 -4.91 16.65
C SER A 33 -4.72 -5.90 15.93
N SER A 34 -6.00 -5.57 15.87
CA SER A 34 -6.97 -6.40 15.14
C SER A 34 -6.65 -6.38 13.66
N ARG A 35 -6.78 -7.54 13.02
CA ARG A 35 -6.57 -7.72 11.59
C ARG A 35 -7.89 -7.93 10.86
N GLY A 36 -7.89 -7.56 9.59
CA GLY A 36 -8.95 -7.90 8.65
C GLY A 36 -8.84 -9.34 8.13
N PRO A 37 -9.73 -9.70 7.18
CA PRO A 37 -10.84 -8.87 6.73
C PRO A 37 -11.98 -8.84 7.76
N THR A 38 -13.00 -8.01 7.52
CA THR A 38 -14.23 -8.07 8.30
C THR A 38 -14.93 -9.42 8.12
N ARG A 39 -15.71 -9.81 9.12
CA ARG A 39 -16.48 -11.08 9.13
C ARG A 39 -17.94 -10.83 9.45
N SER A 40 -18.43 -9.64 9.09
CA SER A 40 -19.83 -9.30 9.21
C SER A 40 -20.58 -10.09 8.14
N PHE A 41 -21.86 -10.36 8.38
CA PHE A 41 -22.66 -11.10 7.42
C PHE A 41 -24.06 -10.52 7.33
N ASN A 42 -24.60 -10.55 6.11
CA ASN A 42 -26.01 -10.35 5.86
C ASN A 42 -26.64 -11.68 5.46
N LYS A 43 -27.95 -11.80 5.66
CA LYS A 43 -28.73 -12.94 5.18
C LYS A 43 -29.59 -12.48 4.02
N ASP A 44 -29.60 -13.24 2.94
CA ASP A 44 -30.57 -13.03 1.86
C ASP A 44 -31.96 -13.54 2.27
N ASP A 45 -32.95 -13.30 1.41
CA ASP A 45 -34.34 -13.75 1.61
C ASP A 45 -34.46 -15.28 1.68
N ASP A 46 -33.48 -16.01 1.12
CA ASP A 46 -33.36 -17.47 1.17
C ASP A 46 -32.64 -17.97 2.45
N GLY A 47 -32.21 -17.06 3.33
CA GLY A 47 -31.57 -17.36 4.61
C GLY A 47 -30.09 -17.76 4.54
N VAL A 48 -29.47 -17.67 3.36
CA VAL A 48 -28.04 -17.91 3.13
C VAL A 48 -27.23 -16.74 3.68
N ARG A 49 -26.12 -17.05 4.36
CA ARG A 49 -25.23 -16.04 4.95
C ARG A 49 -24.18 -15.61 3.93
N HIS A 50 -24.17 -14.32 3.60
CA HIS A 50 -23.16 -13.68 2.78
C HIS A 50 -22.20 -12.90 3.69
N ILE A 51 -20.92 -13.33 3.74
CA ILE A 51 -19.88 -12.67 4.53
C ILE A 51 -19.28 -11.53 3.70
N ASP A 52 -19.12 -10.37 4.32
CA ASP A 52 -18.63 -9.16 3.66
C ASP A 52 -17.15 -9.25 3.26
N ASN A 53 -16.24 -9.72 4.12
CA ASN A 53 -14.80 -9.84 3.83
C ASN A 53 -14.11 -8.52 3.40
N LEU A 54 -14.49 -7.40 4.00
CA LEU A 54 -13.92 -6.08 3.69
C LEU A 54 -12.50 -5.93 4.24
N ILE A 55 -11.66 -5.20 3.52
CA ILE A 55 -10.30 -4.84 3.97
C ILE A 55 -10.39 -3.82 5.09
N LYS A 56 -9.80 -4.18 6.23
CA LYS A 56 -9.61 -3.32 7.40
C LYS A 56 -8.32 -3.77 8.12
N PRO A 57 -7.58 -2.88 8.81
CA PRO A 57 -7.88 -1.47 9.04
C PRO A 57 -7.64 -0.62 7.77
N ASP A 58 -8.05 0.64 7.76
CA ASP A 58 -7.77 1.54 6.63
C ASP A 58 -6.32 2.05 6.70
N ILE A 59 -5.85 2.36 7.90
CA ILE A 59 -4.48 2.81 8.22
C ILE A 59 -4.07 2.28 9.59
N VAL A 60 -2.79 2.38 9.92
CA VAL A 60 -2.27 2.14 11.27
C VAL A 60 -1.60 3.39 11.83
N ALA A 61 -1.53 3.52 13.16
CA ALA A 61 -0.88 4.66 13.82
C ALA A 61 -0.20 4.21 15.12
N PRO A 62 0.74 4.99 15.67
CA PRO A 62 1.39 4.68 16.94
C PRO A 62 0.37 4.36 18.02
N GLY A 63 0.56 3.22 18.71
CA GLY A 63 -0.40 2.76 19.72
C GLY A 63 0.20 1.93 20.83
N ASN A 64 1.51 1.73 20.83
CA ASN A 64 2.21 0.93 21.83
C ASN A 64 3.04 1.81 22.75
N LYS A 65 2.80 1.69 24.06
CA LYS A 65 3.50 2.43 25.12
C LYS A 65 3.56 3.94 24.84
N LEU A 66 2.43 4.52 24.42
CA LEU A 66 2.33 5.97 24.27
C LEU A 66 2.23 6.63 25.64
N ILE A 67 2.92 7.76 25.80
CA ILE A 67 2.86 8.60 26.99
C ILE A 67 1.76 9.63 26.78
N GLU A 68 0.69 9.55 27.58
CA GLU A 68 -0.45 10.46 27.50
C GLU A 68 -0.85 10.97 28.89
N ALA A 69 -1.75 11.97 28.92
CA ALA A 69 -2.20 12.60 30.15
C ALA A 69 -2.89 11.58 31.07
N GLU A 70 -2.48 11.56 32.34
CA GLU A 70 -3.14 10.79 33.38
C GLU A 70 -4.29 11.60 33.99
N ALA A 71 -5.48 11.02 34.05
CA ALA A 71 -6.62 11.63 34.73
C ALA A 71 -6.41 11.71 36.26
N ASP A 72 -6.96 12.73 36.91
CA ASP A 72 -6.94 12.81 38.37
C ASP A 72 -7.70 11.63 39.00
N GLY A 73 -7.12 11.02 40.04
CA GLY A 73 -7.68 9.82 40.69
C GLY A 73 -7.71 8.57 39.81
N ASN A 74 -6.81 8.42 38.83
CA ASN A 74 -6.81 7.29 37.90
C ASN A 74 -6.64 5.93 38.60
N HIS A 75 -7.69 5.11 38.54
CA HIS A 75 -7.69 3.77 39.11
C HIS A 75 -6.73 2.80 38.40
N LEU A 76 -6.45 2.98 37.11
CA LEU A 76 -5.53 2.12 36.36
C LEU A 76 -4.10 2.25 36.89
N VAL A 77 -3.63 3.48 37.11
CA VAL A 77 -2.30 3.76 37.68
C VAL A 77 -2.25 3.34 39.16
N THR A 78 -3.34 3.56 39.91
CA THR A 78 -3.42 3.11 41.31
C THR A 78 -3.26 1.59 41.44
N GLN A 79 -3.86 0.82 40.54
CA GLN A 79 -3.75 -0.65 40.52
C GLN A 79 -2.45 -1.15 39.88
N ASN A 80 -1.87 -0.36 38.96
CA ASN A 80 -0.66 -0.70 38.22
C ASN A 80 0.31 0.49 38.23
N PRO A 81 1.08 0.68 39.32
CA PRO A 81 1.96 1.85 39.46
C PRO A 81 3.05 1.96 38.39
N SER A 82 3.39 0.84 37.72
CA SER A 82 4.34 0.83 36.61
C SER A 82 3.83 1.54 35.34
N LEU A 83 2.55 1.91 35.29
CA LEU A 83 1.99 2.70 34.19
C LEU A 83 2.29 4.20 34.35
N ASP A 84 2.66 4.67 35.54
CA ASP A 84 3.11 6.05 35.73
C ASP A 84 4.38 6.28 34.89
N ALA A 85 4.35 7.30 34.03
CA ALA A 85 5.46 7.59 33.15
C ALA A 85 6.59 8.37 33.85
N GLY A 86 6.33 8.93 35.04
CA GLY A 86 7.32 9.65 35.84
C GLY A 86 7.90 10.89 35.16
N VAL A 87 7.20 11.44 34.15
CA VAL A 87 7.70 12.54 33.31
C VAL A 87 7.64 13.89 34.04
N SER A 88 6.72 14.06 34.99
CA SER A 88 6.55 15.29 35.75
C SER A 88 6.07 15.00 37.18
N GLU A 89 6.73 15.61 38.16
CA GLU A 89 6.36 15.54 39.58
C GLU A 89 5.20 16.49 39.95
N ILE A 90 4.79 17.38 39.02
CA ILE A 90 3.68 18.31 39.25
C ILE A 90 2.36 17.54 39.15
N GLU A 91 1.55 17.61 40.21
CA GLU A 91 0.31 16.84 40.37
C GLU A 91 -0.70 17.02 39.22
N ASN A 92 -0.75 18.19 38.60
CA ASN A 92 -1.65 18.49 37.47
C ASN A 92 -1.04 18.24 36.08
N ARG A 93 0.14 17.59 36.00
CA ARG A 93 0.81 17.23 34.74
C ARG A 93 1.30 15.79 34.76
N ARG A 94 0.56 14.91 35.43
CA ARG A 94 0.88 13.48 35.43
C ARG A 94 0.61 12.88 34.07
N MET A 95 1.45 11.92 33.72
CA MET A 95 1.43 11.23 32.44
C MET A 95 1.55 9.74 32.71
N MET A 96 0.90 8.92 31.89
CA MET A 96 0.95 7.48 32.01
C MET A 96 1.20 6.82 30.65
N TYR A 97 1.76 5.61 30.69
CA TYR A 97 1.89 4.74 29.54
C TYR A 97 0.59 3.97 29.29
N LEU A 98 0.11 3.99 28.06
CA LEU A 98 -0.96 3.10 27.61
C LEU A 98 -0.63 2.46 26.26
N SER A 99 -1.29 1.33 25.99
CA SER A 99 -1.13 0.58 24.75
C SER A 99 -2.50 0.09 24.27
N GLY A 100 -2.74 0.20 22.97
CA GLY A 100 -3.98 -0.25 22.34
C GLY A 100 -4.28 0.53 21.07
N THR A 101 -5.16 -0.05 20.24
CA THR A 101 -5.78 0.70 19.12
C THR A 101 -6.61 1.88 19.61
N SER A 102 -7.03 1.86 20.88
CA SER A 102 -7.62 3.00 21.59
C SER A 102 -6.70 4.21 21.70
N MET A 103 -5.37 4.02 21.67
CA MET A 103 -4.38 5.10 21.67
C MET A 103 -4.01 5.51 20.24
N SER A 104 -4.05 4.58 19.28
CA SER A 104 -3.86 4.90 17.85
C SER A 104 -5.01 5.72 17.25
N THR A 105 -6.24 5.45 17.66
CA THR A 105 -7.44 6.13 17.15
C THR A 105 -7.41 7.66 17.37
N PRO A 106 -7.11 8.19 18.58
CA PRO A 106 -7.01 9.64 18.78
C PRO A 106 -5.85 10.29 18.03
N VAL A 107 -4.75 9.56 17.73
CA VAL A 107 -3.68 10.08 16.86
C VAL A 107 -4.22 10.38 15.46
N ALA A 108 -4.99 9.45 14.87
CA ALA A 108 -5.62 9.67 13.57
C ALA A 108 -6.70 10.77 13.63
N ALA A 109 -7.46 10.86 14.73
CA ALA A 109 -8.44 11.93 14.93
C ALA A 109 -7.76 13.31 15.00
N GLY A 110 -6.63 13.43 15.68
CA GLY A 110 -5.81 14.65 15.71
C GLY A 110 -5.26 15.02 14.33
N ALA A 111 -4.81 14.02 13.56
CA ALA A 111 -4.38 14.24 12.17
C ALA A 111 -5.52 14.78 11.30
N ALA A 112 -6.72 14.22 11.40
CA ALA A 112 -7.90 14.70 10.70
C ALA A 112 -8.27 16.15 11.12
N ALA A 113 -8.13 16.48 12.40
CA ALA A 113 -8.34 17.84 12.90
C ALA A 113 -7.34 18.84 12.28
N LEU A 114 -6.05 18.49 12.18
CA LEU A 114 -5.04 19.31 11.52
C LEU A 114 -5.32 19.49 10.02
N MET A 115 -5.81 18.45 9.35
CA MET A 115 -6.21 18.55 7.93
C MET A 115 -7.41 19.48 7.74
N LEU A 116 -8.39 19.43 8.65
CA LEU A 116 -9.55 20.33 8.64
C LEU A 116 -9.18 21.77 9.01
N GLU A 117 -8.19 21.96 9.88
CA GLU A 117 -7.62 23.28 10.16
C GLU A 117 -6.95 23.87 8.91
N ALA A 118 -6.17 23.06 8.18
CA ALA A 118 -5.56 23.46 6.91
C ALA A 118 -6.60 23.72 5.81
N ASN A 119 -7.64 22.89 5.74
CA ASN A 119 -8.69 23.01 4.73
C ASN A 119 -10.07 22.56 5.28
N PRO A 120 -10.92 23.53 5.70
CA PRO A 120 -12.23 23.23 6.27
C PRO A 120 -13.26 22.64 5.29
N THR A 121 -12.98 22.66 3.98
CA THR A 121 -13.89 22.18 2.94
C THR A 121 -13.71 20.70 2.60
N LEU A 122 -12.74 20.03 3.22
CA LEU A 122 -12.49 18.61 2.99
C LEU A 122 -13.69 17.76 3.42
N THR A 123 -14.10 16.84 2.53
CA THR A 123 -15.09 15.82 2.86
C THR A 123 -14.45 14.71 3.71
N PRO A 124 -15.23 13.96 4.52
CA PRO A 124 -14.69 12.81 5.25
C PRO A 124 -13.99 11.79 4.35
N ASN A 125 -14.51 11.61 3.13
CA ASN A 125 -13.90 10.77 2.12
C ASN A 125 -12.54 11.31 1.65
N LEU A 126 -12.43 12.62 1.38
CA LEU A 126 -11.15 13.22 1.06
C LEU A 126 -10.14 13.05 2.20
N ILE A 127 -10.55 13.28 3.45
CA ILE A 127 -9.68 13.07 4.62
C ILE A 127 -9.17 11.63 4.65
N LYS A 128 -10.07 10.65 4.51
CA LYS A 128 -9.75 9.23 4.47
C LYS A 128 -8.79 8.90 3.32
N ALA A 129 -9.05 9.41 2.11
CA ALA A 129 -8.21 9.17 0.94
C ALA A 129 -6.81 9.77 1.07
N LEU A 130 -6.70 11.02 1.54
CA LEU A 130 -5.41 11.70 1.71
C LEU A 130 -4.56 11.06 2.82
N LEU A 131 -5.20 10.61 3.91
CA LEU A 131 -4.51 9.85 4.96
C LEU A 131 -3.95 8.54 4.43
N MET A 132 -4.74 7.77 3.68
CA MET A 132 -4.28 6.52 3.07
C MET A 132 -3.19 6.77 2.04
N TYR A 133 -3.38 7.73 1.13
CA TYR A 133 -2.46 8.00 0.02
C TYR A 133 -1.07 8.43 0.50
N SER A 134 -1.00 9.21 1.59
CA SER A 134 0.26 9.73 2.14
C SER A 134 0.92 8.81 3.16
N ALA A 135 0.22 7.75 3.62
CA ALA A 135 0.71 6.81 4.62
C ALA A 135 2.05 6.17 4.22
N GLN A 136 2.82 5.74 5.21
CA GLN A 136 4.06 4.98 5.03
C GLN A 136 3.73 3.48 5.06
N PRO A 137 3.93 2.75 3.96
CA PRO A 137 3.87 1.30 4.00
C PRO A 137 4.95 0.72 4.94
N LEU A 138 4.55 -0.21 5.80
CA LEU A 138 5.43 -0.97 6.68
C LEU A 138 5.92 -2.24 5.99
N ALA A 139 7.20 -2.54 6.16
CA ALA A 139 7.82 -3.75 5.64
C ALA A 139 7.30 -5.00 6.36
N GLY A 140 7.01 -6.07 5.60
CA GLY A 140 6.63 -7.37 6.16
C GLY A 140 5.18 -7.48 6.67
N PHE A 141 4.32 -6.51 6.37
CA PHE A 141 2.90 -6.54 6.73
C PHE A 141 2.02 -6.49 5.48
N ASN A 142 0.91 -7.23 5.49
CA ASN A 142 -0.06 -7.17 4.39
C ASN A 142 -1.17 -6.14 4.66
N MET A 143 -1.98 -5.85 3.64
CA MET A 143 -3.04 -4.84 3.69
C MET A 143 -4.14 -5.13 4.73
N LEU A 144 -4.33 -6.40 5.13
CA LEU A 144 -5.27 -6.77 6.21
C LEU A 144 -4.70 -6.50 7.60
N GLU A 145 -3.41 -6.22 7.71
CA GLU A 145 -2.73 -5.89 8.95
C GLU A 145 -2.50 -4.38 9.09
N GLN A 146 -2.00 -3.75 8.02
CA GLN A 146 -1.59 -2.34 8.03
C GLN A 146 -2.53 -1.39 7.27
N GLY A 147 -3.51 -1.90 6.52
CA GLY A 147 -4.28 -1.07 5.59
C GLY A 147 -3.39 -0.46 4.51
N ALA A 148 -3.53 0.85 4.26
CA ALA A 148 -2.64 1.61 3.37
C ALA A 148 -1.25 1.88 3.97
N GLY A 149 -1.05 1.61 5.26
CA GLY A 149 0.20 1.84 5.97
C GLY A 149 0.04 2.71 7.20
N GLU A 150 1.17 3.07 7.79
CA GLU A 150 1.25 3.88 8.99
C GLU A 150 1.11 5.38 8.68
N ILE A 151 0.28 6.06 9.47
CA ILE A 151 -0.13 7.45 9.28
C ILE A 151 1.05 8.41 9.05
N ASN A 152 0.90 9.32 8.09
CA ASN A 152 1.86 10.38 7.79
C ASN A 152 1.17 11.75 7.83
N ILE A 153 1.19 12.39 9.00
CA ILE A 153 0.46 13.65 9.22
C ILE A 153 1.02 14.77 8.32
N ALA A 154 2.34 14.86 8.17
CA ALA A 154 2.98 15.89 7.36
C ALA A 154 2.59 15.79 5.87
N GLY A 155 2.57 14.56 5.33
CA GLY A 155 2.12 14.32 3.96
C GLY A 155 0.63 14.61 3.77
N ALA A 156 -0.21 14.16 4.71
CA ALA A 156 -1.66 14.35 4.66
C ALA A 156 -2.06 15.83 4.73
N VAL A 157 -1.47 16.60 5.64
CA VAL A 157 -1.74 18.05 5.79
C VAL A 157 -1.22 18.82 4.57
N ARG A 158 -0.02 18.48 4.06
CA ARG A 158 0.49 19.09 2.83
C ARG A 158 -0.45 18.88 1.64
N LEU A 159 -1.03 17.69 1.51
CA LEU A 159 -2.04 17.45 0.47
C LEU A 159 -3.32 18.23 0.74
N ALA A 160 -3.80 18.26 1.99
CA ALA A 160 -5.00 18.99 2.40
C ALA A 160 -4.94 20.49 2.03
N GLU A 161 -3.80 21.14 2.26
CA GLU A 161 -3.56 22.55 1.88
C GLU A 161 -3.66 22.80 0.37
N LEU A 162 -3.30 21.80 -0.44
CA LEU A 162 -3.28 21.90 -1.90
C LEU A 162 -4.63 21.58 -2.54
N VAL A 163 -5.53 20.88 -1.83
CA VAL A 163 -6.87 20.55 -2.34
C VAL A 163 -7.69 21.83 -2.53
N ARG A 164 -8.32 21.93 -3.70
CA ARG A 164 -9.21 23.03 -4.04
C ARG A 164 -10.41 23.12 -3.09
N THR A 165 -10.82 24.33 -2.77
CA THR A 165 -11.93 24.60 -1.84
C THR A 165 -13.28 24.84 -2.54
N ASP A 166 -13.31 24.82 -3.87
CA ASP A 166 -14.51 25.07 -4.69
C ASP A 166 -15.19 23.78 -5.20
N LEU A 167 -14.76 22.62 -4.70
CA LEU A 167 -15.33 21.31 -5.03
C LEU A 167 -16.76 21.17 -4.50
N ASN A 168 -17.66 20.67 -5.33
CA ASN A 168 -19.08 20.52 -5.03
C ASN A 168 -19.70 19.36 -5.85
N GLU A 169 -20.99 19.08 -5.63
CA GLU A 169 -21.74 18.00 -6.28
C GLU A 169 -21.80 18.08 -7.83
N PHE A 170 -21.57 19.26 -8.42
CA PHE A 170 -21.52 19.46 -9.88
C PHE A 170 -20.12 19.32 -10.46
N THR A 171 -19.11 19.03 -9.63
CA THR A 171 -17.73 18.87 -10.10
C THR A 171 -17.61 17.59 -10.89
N VAL A 172 -17.20 17.71 -12.16
CA VAL A 172 -17.08 16.57 -13.06
C VAL A 172 -15.86 15.73 -12.68
N THR A 173 -16.00 14.41 -12.67
CA THR A 173 -14.91 13.45 -12.49
C THR A 173 -13.76 13.75 -13.47
N GLY A 174 -12.52 13.72 -13.00
CA GLY A 174 -11.35 14.07 -13.80
C GLY A 174 -10.96 15.55 -13.78
N SER A 175 -11.78 16.43 -13.19
CA SER A 175 -11.41 17.83 -12.96
C SER A 175 -10.18 17.94 -12.04
N PRO A 176 -9.33 18.97 -12.12
CA PRO A 176 -8.20 19.11 -11.21
C PRO A 176 -8.65 19.15 -9.74
N LEU A 177 -8.06 18.30 -8.91
CA LEU A 177 -8.29 18.26 -7.45
C LEU A 177 -7.43 19.28 -6.71
N LEU A 178 -6.20 19.48 -7.19
CA LEU A 178 -5.23 20.40 -6.57
C LEU A 178 -5.30 21.80 -7.18
N THR A 179 -4.90 22.78 -6.38
CA THR A 179 -4.70 24.19 -6.80
C THR A 179 -3.42 24.37 -7.64
N VAL A 180 -2.51 23.40 -7.58
CA VAL A 180 -1.24 23.37 -8.31
C VAL A 180 -1.32 22.42 -9.51
N ALA A 181 -0.58 22.72 -10.58
CA ALA A 181 -0.54 21.90 -11.79
C ALA A 181 0.25 20.60 -11.59
N GLU A 182 1.34 20.66 -10.82
CA GLU A 182 2.19 19.51 -10.53
C GLU A 182 1.95 19.00 -9.11
N PRO A 183 1.73 17.69 -8.92
CA PRO A 183 1.55 17.12 -7.59
C PRO A 183 2.84 17.24 -6.75
N PRO A 184 2.72 17.34 -5.42
CA PRO A 184 3.89 17.30 -4.55
C PRO A 184 4.62 15.95 -4.67
N VAL A 185 5.94 15.98 -4.50
CA VAL A 185 6.75 14.75 -4.42
C VAL A 185 6.18 13.86 -3.30
N ALA A 186 5.85 12.62 -3.64
CA ALA A 186 5.22 11.64 -2.75
C ALA A 186 6.23 10.99 -1.78
N GLN A 187 6.96 11.84 -1.06
CA GLN A 187 7.94 11.48 -0.05
C GLN A 187 7.84 12.44 1.14
N THR A 188 8.14 11.92 2.33
CA THR A 188 8.24 12.72 3.55
C THR A 188 9.54 12.36 4.27
N THR A 189 10.17 13.36 4.88
CA THR A 189 11.34 13.17 5.74
C THR A 189 10.99 13.54 7.17
N ILE A 190 11.11 12.58 8.09
CA ILE A 190 10.92 12.76 9.53
C ILE A 190 12.19 12.29 10.21
N ALA A 191 12.78 13.12 11.09
CA ALA A 191 14.00 12.77 11.85
C ALA A 191 15.14 12.18 10.99
N ASN A 192 15.46 12.81 9.85
CA ASN A 192 16.44 12.36 8.85
C ASN A 192 16.15 11.02 8.15
N HIS A 193 14.96 10.45 8.35
CA HIS A 193 14.48 9.29 7.61
C HIS A 193 13.49 9.72 6.54
N THR A 194 13.84 9.49 5.27
CA THR A 194 12.97 9.72 4.12
C THR A 194 12.27 8.43 3.73
N PHE A 195 10.95 8.47 3.61
CA PHE A 195 10.14 7.35 3.12
C PHE A 195 9.21 7.81 2.00
N THR A 196 8.84 6.86 1.14
CA THR A 196 7.86 7.05 0.07
C THR A 196 6.45 6.82 0.59
N TRP A 197 5.51 7.59 0.09
CA TRP A 197 4.10 7.39 0.40
C TRP A 197 3.56 6.13 -0.24
N SER A 198 2.44 5.61 0.28
CA SER A 198 1.74 4.46 -0.26
C SER A 198 1.24 4.70 -1.69
N ARG A 199 0.81 5.93 -2.02
CA ARG A 199 0.29 6.36 -3.34
C ARG A 199 -0.94 5.59 -3.81
N GLY A 200 -1.72 5.08 -2.86
CA GLY A 200 -2.97 4.38 -3.14
C GLY A 200 -3.94 4.41 -1.97
N ILE A 201 -5.14 3.93 -2.24
CA ILE A 201 -6.25 3.93 -1.30
C ILE A 201 -6.85 2.54 -1.18
N VAL A 202 -7.19 2.16 0.06
CA VAL A 202 -7.93 0.94 0.36
C VAL A 202 -9.41 1.20 0.06
N LEU A 203 -10.00 0.34 -0.77
CA LEU A 203 -11.45 0.26 -0.95
C LEU A 203 -11.97 -0.99 -0.22
N HIS A 204 -13.23 -1.32 -0.41
CA HIS A 204 -13.89 -2.43 0.31
C HIS A 204 -13.20 -3.77 0.09
N HIS A 205 -13.19 -4.26 -1.14
CA HIS A 205 -12.58 -5.54 -1.54
C HIS A 205 -11.36 -5.35 -2.42
N THR A 206 -11.11 -4.10 -2.81
CA THR A 206 -10.16 -3.72 -3.84
C THR A 206 -9.25 -2.61 -3.34
N TYR A 207 -8.29 -2.23 -4.16
CA TYR A 207 -7.42 -1.09 -3.93
C TYR A 207 -7.35 -0.27 -5.22
N ALA A 208 -7.08 1.03 -5.07
CA ALA A 208 -6.86 1.92 -6.20
C ALA A 208 -5.50 2.61 -6.07
N VAL A 209 -4.82 2.78 -7.20
CA VAL A 209 -3.46 3.31 -7.26
C VAL A 209 -3.33 4.33 -8.37
N GLY A 210 -2.40 5.26 -8.20
CA GLY A 210 -2.06 6.22 -9.24
C GLY A 210 -2.01 7.64 -8.74
N VAL A 211 -1.28 8.48 -9.46
CA VAL A 211 -1.17 9.92 -9.16
C VAL A 211 -2.49 10.65 -9.34
N ASP A 212 -3.36 10.13 -10.21
CA ASP A 212 -4.69 10.67 -10.48
C ASP A 212 -5.64 10.64 -9.28
N LEU A 213 -5.36 9.82 -8.27
CA LEU A 213 -6.08 9.84 -6.99
C LEU A 213 -5.94 11.18 -6.25
N ILE A 214 -4.81 11.88 -6.43
CA ILE A 214 -4.57 13.17 -5.79
C ILE A 214 -4.59 14.35 -6.77
N THR A 215 -4.40 14.13 -8.07
CA THR A 215 -4.42 15.23 -9.07
C THR A 215 -5.79 15.45 -9.68
N LYS A 216 -6.63 14.41 -9.76
CA LYS A 216 -7.96 14.46 -10.37
C LYS A 216 -9.06 14.20 -9.34
N TYR A 217 -10.15 14.93 -9.50
CA TYR A 217 -11.35 14.77 -8.70
C TYR A 217 -12.03 13.45 -9.06
N GLN A 218 -12.30 12.64 -8.04
CA GLN A 218 -12.99 11.36 -8.15
C GLN A 218 -14.41 11.51 -7.61
N LEU A 219 -15.39 10.83 -8.21
CA LEU A 219 -16.79 10.95 -7.77
C LEU A 219 -16.99 10.46 -6.33
N ILE A 220 -16.14 9.55 -5.87
CA ILE A 220 -16.12 9.03 -4.50
C ILE A 220 -15.77 10.10 -3.45
N TYR A 221 -15.19 11.23 -3.85
CA TYR A 221 -14.86 12.34 -2.95
C TYR A 221 -16.03 13.31 -2.72
N SER A 222 -17.10 13.16 -3.51
CA SER A 222 -18.25 14.07 -3.48
C SER A 222 -18.94 14.10 -2.11
N PRO A 223 -19.39 15.28 -1.64
CA PRO A 223 -20.25 15.36 -0.46
C PRO A 223 -21.49 14.45 -0.62
N GLY A 224 -21.77 13.64 0.40
CA GLY A 224 -22.90 12.69 0.38
C GLY A 224 -22.60 11.35 -0.31
N SER A 225 -21.47 11.22 -1.01
CA SER A 225 -20.91 9.91 -1.35
C SER A 225 -20.23 9.33 -0.11
N LEU A 226 -20.37 8.03 0.13
CA LEU A 226 -19.71 7.32 1.24
C LEU A 226 -18.77 6.27 0.63
N PHE A 227 -17.59 6.11 1.23
CA PHE A 227 -16.77 4.89 1.06
C PHE A 227 -17.49 3.69 1.67
N GLY A 228 -18.66 3.31 1.15
CA GLY A 228 -19.59 2.46 1.87
C GLY A 228 -20.95 2.54 1.23
N THR A 229 -21.39 1.46 0.60
CA THR A 229 -22.76 1.29 0.16
C THR A 229 -23.68 1.35 1.37
N GLY A 230 -24.18 2.54 1.68
CA GLY A 230 -25.36 2.70 2.52
C GLY A 230 -26.54 2.13 1.74
N VAL A 231 -26.98 0.93 2.13
CA VAL A 231 -28.25 0.26 1.79
C VAL A 231 -28.99 0.86 0.57
N ILE A 232 -28.84 0.23 -0.60
CA ILE A 232 -29.86 0.34 -1.66
C ILE A 232 -30.79 -0.85 -1.47
N THR A 233 -32.04 -0.58 -1.08
CA THR A 233 -33.13 -1.54 -1.22
C THR A 233 -33.43 -1.68 -2.70
N GLY A 234 -32.83 -2.68 -3.34
CA GLY A 234 -33.04 -3.01 -4.75
C GLY A 234 -31.91 -3.91 -5.24
N ASP A 235 -32.26 -4.92 -6.03
CA ASP A 235 -31.39 -6.00 -6.53
C ASP A 235 -30.27 -5.48 -7.45
N GLY A 236 -29.29 -4.78 -6.89
CA GLY A 236 -28.14 -4.23 -7.59
C GLY A 236 -26.85 -4.68 -6.92
N THR A 237 -26.10 -5.55 -7.58
CA THR A 237 -24.72 -5.90 -7.21
C THR A 237 -23.85 -4.68 -7.52
N LEU A 238 -23.53 -3.86 -6.52
CA LEU A 238 -22.59 -2.75 -6.65
C LEU A 238 -21.16 -3.26 -6.50
N MET A 239 -20.60 -3.79 -7.59
CA MET A 239 -19.19 -3.54 -7.87
C MET A 239 -19.03 -2.04 -8.12
N LEU A 240 -17.98 -1.42 -7.57
CA LEU A 240 -17.64 -0.03 -7.88
C LEU A 240 -17.33 0.04 -9.38
N ASP A 241 -18.29 0.51 -10.17
CA ASP A 241 -18.12 0.69 -11.61
C ASP A 241 -16.88 1.59 -11.85
N PRO A 242 -15.93 1.24 -12.73
CA PRO A 242 -14.78 2.09 -13.07
C PRO A 242 -15.16 3.55 -13.44
N GLU A 243 -16.43 3.83 -13.73
CA GLU A 243 -17.02 5.15 -13.92
C GLU A 243 -16.88 6.12 -12.72
N PHE A 244 -16.67 5.61 -11.50
CA PHE A 244 -16.42 6.46 -10.32
C PHE A 244 -15.02 7.07 -10.28
N PHE A 245 -14.10 6.54 -11.09
CA PHE A 245 -12.72 6.99 -11.18
C PHE A 245 -12.42 7.67 -12.52
N SER A 246 -11.54 8.65 -12.50
CA SER A 246 -11.02 9.29 -13.71
C SER A 246 -10.13 8.32 -14.48
N PRO A 247 -10.08 8.42 -15.83
CA PRO A 247 -9.13 7.66 -16.64
C PRO A 247 -7.70 7.90 -16.15
N GLY A 248 -7.00 6.81 -15.80
CA GLY A 248 -5.63 6.80 -15.27
C GLY A 248 -5.48 6.29 -13.82
N VAL A 249 -6.59 6.08 -13.11
CA VAL A 249 -6.60 5.32 -11.85
C VAL A 249 -6.69 3.83 -12.18
N ILE A 250 -5.79 3.03 -11.61
CA ILE A 250 -5.82 1.58 -11.77
C ILE A 250 -6.50 0.98 -10.53
N THR A 251 -7.53 0.17 -10.75
CA THR A 251 -8.27 -0.58 -9.71
C THR A 251 -7.96 -2.06 -9.85
N GLY A 252 -7.62 -2.74 -8.75
CA GLY A 252 -7.31 -4.17 -8.74
C GLY A 252 -8.30 -5.00 -7.93
N ASP A 253 -8.72 -6.15 -8.46
CA ASP A 253 -9.74 -7.05 -7.87
C ASP A 253 -9.16 -8.11 -6.91
N GLN A 254 -7.85 -8.12 -6.68
CA GLN A 254 -7.18 -9.15 -5.87
C GLN A 254 -6.24 -8.54 -4.84
N ILE A 255 -6.50 -8.83 -3.56
CA ILE A 255 -5.53 -8.64 -2.47
C ILE A 255 -4.46 -9.72 -2.67
N LEU A 256 -3.23 -9.35 -3.07
CA LEU A 256 -2.15 -10.34 -3.03
C LEU A 256 -1.86 -10.69 -1.58
N THR A 257 -2.04 -11.97 -1.26
CA THR A 257 -1.82 -12.56 0.06
C THR A 257 -0.49 -13.32 0.15
N SER A 258 0.32 -13.35 -0.93
CA SER A 258 1.61 -14.03 -1.02
C SER A 258 2.57 -13.34 -2.01
N ASP A 259 3.86 -13.67 -1.94
CA ASP A 259 4.99 -13.19 -2.77
C ASP A 259 4.87 -13.61 -4.26
N GLY A 260 3.76 -13.24 -4.90
CA GLY A 260 3.45 -13.56 -6.29
C GLY A 260 3.79 -12.44 -7.26
N VAL A 261 4.17 -12.82 -8.47
CA VAL A 261 4.47 -11.93 -9.60
C VAL A 261 3.22 -11.16 -10.03
N ILE A 262 3.36 -9.84 -10.17
CA ILE A 262 2.34 -8.95 -10.72
C ILE A 262 2.52 -8.92 -12.24
N THR A 263 1.56 -9.47 -12.98
CA THR A 263 1.45 -9.29 -14.43
C THR A 263 0.46 -8.16 -14.72
N GLY A 264 0.97 -6.95 -14.97
CA GLY A 264 0.20 -5.81 -15.46
C GLY A 264 1.00 -4.50 -15.41
N ASP A 265 0.74 -3.57 -16.35
CA ASP A 265 1.49 -2.33 -16.59
C ASP A 265 1.25 -1.22 -15.54
N GLY A 266 0.87 -1.61 -14.32
CA GLY A 266 0.56 -0.72 -13.22
C GLY A 266 1.68 -0.63 -12.20
N VAL A 267 1.92 0.57 -11.67
CA VAL A 267 2.76 0.77 -10.48
C VAL A 267 2.18 -0.06 -9.32
N ALA A 268 2.93 -1.06 -8.86
CA ALA A 268 2.51 -1.97 -7.81
C ALA A 268 2.31 -1.23 -6.47
N PHE A 269 1.08 -1.19 -5.99
CA PHE A 269 0.72 -0.82 -4.60
C PHE A 269 0.80 -2.04 -3.65
N LEU A 270 1.52 -3.06 -4.10
CA LEU A 270 1.55 -4.37 -3.48
C LEU A 270 2.96 -4.59 -2.96
N ALA A 271 3.03 -4.75 -1.64
CA ALA A 271 4.22 -4.96 -0.83
C ALA A 271 5.27 -3.83 -0.92
N ALA A 272 5.28 -2.98 0.10
CA ALA A 272 6.56 -2.47 0.59
C ALA A 272 7.38 -3.66 1.11
N ASN A 273 8.04 -4.31 0.14
CA ASN A 273 9.15 -5.25 0.24
C ASN A 273 9.68 -5.65 -1.16
N LEU A 274 9.09 -5.20 -2.26
CA LEU A 274 9.48 -5.66 -3.61
C LEU A 274 10.72 -4.99 -4.24
N LEU A 275 11.49 -4.16 -3.52
CA LEU A 275 12.66 -3.52 -4.14
C LEU A 275 14.04 -3.85 -3.57
N PHE A 276 14.19 -4.50 -2.41
CA PHE A 276 15.57 -4.71 -1.90
C PHE A 276 15.86 -6.00 -1.13
N HIS A 277 14.93 -6.95 -0.98
CA HIS A 277 15.25 -8.19 -0.25
C HIS A 277 14.92 -9.50 -0.98
N ASP A 278 13.80 -9.60 -1.71
CA ASP A 278 13.39 -10.89 -2.33
C ASP A 278 13.68 -11.05 -3.83
N LEU A 279 14.30 -10.07 -4.50
CA LEU A 279 14.81 -10.26 -5.87
C LEU A 279 16.07 -11.17 -5.93
N LEU A 280 16.49 -11.75 -4.81
CA LEU A 280 17.61 -12.68 -4.73
C LEU A 280 17.20 -14.15 -4.55
N SER A 281 15.90 -14.49 -4.46
CA SER A 281 15.50 -15.85 -4.06
C SER A 281 14.79 -16.70 -5.11
N ASP A 282 13.92 -16.19 -5.98
CA ASP A 282 13.51 -16.91 -7.18
C ASP A 282 12.97 -15.97 -8.26
N GLY A 283 13.36 -16.23 -9.51
CA GLY A 283 13.24 -15.29 -10.61
C GLY A 283 11.95 -15.42 -11.41
N THR A 284 11.38 -14.27 -11.80
CA THR A 284 11.06 -13.87 -13.18
C THR A 284 10.47 -12.45 -13.15
N LEU A 285 11.09 -11.49 -13.85
CA LEU A 285 10.54 -10.15 -14.11
C LEU A 285 9.93 -10.14 -15.51
N LEU A 286 8.61 -9.93 -15.62
CA LEU A 286 7.92 -9.70 -16.89
C LEU A 286 7.38 -8.27 -16.90
N GLY A 287 7.89 -7.45 -17.81
CA GLY A 287 7.39 -6.11 -18.11
C GLY A 287 7.65 -5.78 -19.57
N ASP A 288 6.74 -5.06 -20.21
CA ASP A 288 6.79 -4.66 -21.62
C ASP A 288 7.58 -3.35 -21.86
N GLY A 289 8.60 -3.10 -21.04
CA GLY A 289 9.27 -1.80 -20.97
C GLY A 289 10.76 -1.84 -20.66
N VAL A 290 11.35 -0.65 -20.57
CA VAL A 290 12.77 -0.44 -20.26
C VAL A 290 12.99 -0.55 -18.76
N ILE A 291 13.84 -1.48 -18.33
CA ILE A 291 14.33 -1.59 -16.96
C ILE A 291 15.53 -0.64 -16.80
N THR A 292 15.36 0.48 -16.10
CA THR A 292 16.47 1.38 -15.71
C THR A 292 16.74 1.27 -14.22
N GLY A 293 17.91 0.75 -13.87
CA GLY A 293 18.47 0.77 -12.51
C GLY A 293 19.97 1.07 -12.59
N ASP A 294 20.52 1.68 -11.55
CA ASP A 294 21.93 2.04 -11.39
C ASP A 294 22.78 0.89 -10.80
N GLY A 295 22.25 -0.34 -10.82
CA GLY A 295 22.85 -1.52 -10.20
C GLY A 295 23.00 -2.73 -11.13
N VAL A 296 23.78 -3.70 -10.67
CA VAL A 296 24.00 -4.99 -11.32
C VAL A 296 22.78 -5.90 -11.15
N ILE A 297 22.27 -6.46 -12.25
CA ILE A 297 21.24 -7.52 -12.23
C ILE A 297 21.96 -8.87 -12.01
N THR A 298 21.90 -9.42 -10.80
CA THR A 298 22.36 -10.79 -10.51
C THR A 298 21.18 -11.68 -10.23
N GLY A 299 20.91 -12.61 -11.15
CA GLY A 299 19.93 -13.67 -10.99
C GLY A 299 20.25 -14.81 -11.96
N ASP A 300 19.82 -16.01 -11.59
CA ASP A 300 19.80 -17.25 -12.37
C ASP A 300 18.59 -17.32 -13.33
N GLY A 301 17.85 -16.22 -13.46
CA GLY A 301 16.67 -16.09 -14.31
C GLY A 301 16.96 -15.74 -15.78
N VAL A 302 16.00 -16.06 -16.64
CA VAL A 302 15.96 -15.68 -18.06
C VAL A 302 15.39 -14.27 -18.20
N ILE A 303 16.09 -13.39 -18.92
CA ILE A 303 15.55 -12.10 -19.37
C ILE A 303 14.90 -12.31 -20.75
N THR A 304 13.58 -12.32 -20.81
CA THR A 304 12.83 -12.30 -22.08
C THR A 304 12.15 -10.96 -22.26
N GLY A 305 12.64 -10.19 -23.22
CA GLY A 305 12.06 -8.93 -23.68
C GLY A 305 12.55 -8.58 -25.07
N ASP A 306 11.76 -7.81 -25.80
CA ASP A 306 12.08 -7.20 -27.10
C ASP A 306 12.89 -5.88 -26.96
N GLY A 307 13.28 -5.53 -25.73
CA GLY A 307 13.98 -4.29 -25.38
C GLY A 307 15.50 -4.30 -25.54
N VAL A 308 16.09 -3.10 -25.43
CA VAL A 308 17.53 -2.84 -25.51
C VAL A 308 18.16 -2.89 -24.11
N ILE A 309 19.18 -3.71 -23.92
CA ILE A 309 20.01 -3.73 -22.70
C ILE A 309 21.16 -2.74 -22.89
N THR A 310 21.26 -1.72 -22.02
CA THR A 310 22.39 -0.77 -22.01
C THR A 310 23.16 -0.89 -20.70
N GLY A 311 24.41 -1.36 -20.78
CA GLY A 311 25.34 -1.52 -19.66
C GLY A 311 26.74 -1.88 -20.14
N ASP A 312 27.77 -1.63 -19.33
CA ASP A 312 29.16 -1.98 -19.64
C ASP A 312 29.27 -3.52 -19.64
N LEU A 313 29.38 -4.12 -20.82
CA LEU A 313 29.04 -5.51 -21.07
C LEU A 313 30.23 -6.45 -20.77
N VAL A 314 30.14 -7.26 -19.71
CA VAL A 314 30.79 -8.59 -19.68
C VAL A 314 29.68 -9.64 -19.78
N ALA A 315 29.16 -9.82 -21.00
CA ALA A 315 28.25 -10.91 -21.31
C ALA A 315 29.06 -12.17 -21.61
N THR A 316 29.27 -13.02 -20.61
CA THR A 316 29.65 -14.41 -20.85
C THR A 316 28.41 -15.17 -21.30
N ALA A 317 27.98 -14.93 -22.54
CA ALA A 317 27.06 -15.85 -23.20
C ALA A 317 27.83 -17.15 -23.48
N GLN A 318 27.37 -18.26 -22.92
CA GLN A 318 27.82 -19.58 -23.35
C GLN A 318 27.34 -19.73 -24.80
N SER A 319 28.20 -19.33 -25.74
CA SER A 319 27.99 -19.58 -27.16
C SER A 319 27.92 -21.09 -27.33
N ALA A 320 26.69 -21.62 -27.41
CA ALA A 320 26.46 -22.85 -28.12
C ALA A 320 26.88 -22.55 -29.56
N MET A 321 28.13 -22.94 -29.84
CA MET A 321 28.81 -22.67 -31.09
C MET A 321 27.90 -23.11 -32.25
N MET A 322 27.41 -22.14 -33.02
CA MET A 322 26.96 -22.35 -34.38
C MET A 322 28.17 -22.45 -35.34
N ASN A 323 29.31 -22.94 -34.82
CA ASN A 323 30.45 -23.37 -35.61
C ASN A 323 30.44 -24.90 -35.54
N GLY A 324 30.03 -25.52 -36.64
CA GLY A 324 30.35 -26.91 -36.88
C GLY A 324 31.86 -27.12 -36.73
N ASP A 325 32.23 -28.31 -36.30
CA ASP A 325 33.62 -28.74 -36.24
C ASP A 325 34.32 -28.46 -37.57
N ASP A 326 35.43 -27.69 -37.51
CA ASP A 326 36.31 -27.40 -38.63
C ASP A 326 37.27 -28.59 -38.89
N SER A 327 36.78 -29.82 -38.70
CA SER A 327 37.52 -30.99 -39.14
C SER A 327 37.42 -31.07 -40.66
N SER A 328 38.59 -30.99 -41.29
CA SER A 328 38.76 -31.16 -42.73
C SER A 328 38.07 -32.45 -43.18
N MET A 329 37.01 -32.29 -43.97
CA MET A 329 36.63 -33.12 -45.11
C MET A 329 37.40 -34.45 -45.17
N MET A 330 36.73 -35.58 -44.93
CA MET A 330 37.29 -36.85 -45.40
C MET A 330 37.57 -36.70 -46.89
N PRO A 331 38.80 -36.96 -47.37
CA PRO A 331 39.08 -36.90 -48.79
C PRO A 331 38.22 -37.95 -49.48
N ALA A 332 37.52 -37.55 -50.55
CA ALA A 332 36.80 -38.49 -51.39
C ALA A 332 37.82 -39.50 -51.97
N THR A 333 37.82 -40.72 -51.43
CA THR A 333 38.52 -41.85 -52.01
C THR A 333 37.78 -42.26 -53.28
N SER A 334 38.48 -42.31 -54.42
CA SER A 334 37.90 -42.87 -55.62
C SER A 334 37.65 -44.36 -55.39
N ASP A 335 36.40 -44.76 -55.55
CA ASP A 335 35.98 -46.15 -55.66
C ASP A 335 36.80 -46.84 -56.77
N ASP A 336 37.55 -47.88 -56.41
CA ASP A 336 38.36 -48.68 -57.35
C ASP A 336 37.56 -49.84 -57.98
N GLY A 337 36.25 -49.91 -57.72
CA GLY A 337 35.36 -50.90 -58.32
C GLY A 337 35.54 -52.31 -57.77
N THR A 338 36.19 -52.48 -56.61
CA THR A 338 36.33 -53.79 -55.98
C THR A 338 35.38 -53.93 -54.79
N ASP A 339 34.14 -54.30 -55.07
CA ASP A 339 33.19 -54.76 -54.05
C ASP A 339 33.61 -56.16 -53.56
N CYS A 340 34.37 -56.20 -52.46
CA CYS A 340 34.56 -57.42 -51.70
C CYS A 340 33.31 -57.67 -50.84
N LEU A 341 32.37 -58.45 -51.37
CA LEU A 341 31.42 -59.20 -50.57
C LEU A 341 32.19 -60.25 -49.77
N ASP A 342 32.33 -60.08 -48.47
CA ASP A 342 32.57 -61.20 -47.56
C ASP A 342 31.95 -60.94 -46.18
N TYR A 343 30.81 -61.62 -46.00
CA TYR A 343 30.19 -62.19 -44.78
C TYR A 343 30.08 -61.37 -43.49
#